data_AF-A0A1D8U2W4-F1
#
_entry.id   AF-A0A1D8U2W4-F1
#
_cell.length_a   1.000
_cell.length_b   1.000
_cell.length_c   1.000
_cell.angle_alpha   90.00
_cell.angle_beta   90.00
_cell.angle_gamma   90.00
#
_symmetry.space_group_name_H-M   'P 1'
#
loop_
_entity.id
_entity.type
_entity.pdbx_description
1 polymer ?
#
loop_
_entity_poly.entity_id
_entity_poly.type
_entity_poly.pdbx_seq_one_letter_code
_entity_poly.pdbx_strand_id
1 'polypeptide(L)'
;MGGTPKTALAPQDLTVLPTDDVTVLAPDDVTVLLPDDLTVSQQVDSKIPTPDNSSITPPEIPPLVEQPITLEATVKSDLVYGIEQAFTEEYQAYFMRSLKTKIYTQNDVRDRTRELERETGLKTGVIYVSFVQNSLTLPGTRCQTPAIPAAEIDRRFGYRPSDLPSEPEKCLQKSDDQLELLLITAEGNPVLRRVYNANRAEVLAVTRTFHRTLINPRSKDDKDHLKPAQQLYQWLIGPLEAELKANKIESLIFAMDQGLRSLPLAALHDQKNYLIENYSVSLVPSLSLTYSRFTNVQSLRLLAMGASQFSDKEDLPWVKVELETIIDKKLWKGDYFLNESFTLKNLKAQRKKRKFGIIHLATHAQFNRGAPENSYIQMWDRKLGLDELENLFYEPSVELLVLSACQTALGNREAELGFAGSAFQAGVDSTLATLWSVSDQGAMGLTTEFYRQLNKTPSKTEALRQAQLAMIRGNVRIENDHLFISGKKIGLSSELSGFGKQNFSHPYFWAAFLLVGDP
;
A
#
# COMPACT_ATOMS: atom_id res chain seq x y z
N MET A 1 60.81 -36.00 -18.75
CA MET A 1 60.53 -36.77 -17.52
C MET A 1 59.07 -36.50 -17.19
N GLY A 2 58.11 -37.32 -17.65
CA GLY A 2 57.80 -38.68 -17.20
C GLY A 2 56.86 -38.60 -15.98
N GLY A 3 55.63 -39.12 -15.94
CA GLY A 3 54.83 -39.87 -16.90
C GLY A 3 53.44 -40.14 -16.29
N THR A 4 52.41 -39.86 -17.10
CA THR A 4 51.09 -40.52 -17.28
C THR A 4 50.00 -40.64 -16.19
N PRO A 5 48.71 -40.57 -16.62
CA PRO A 5 47.48 -40.53 -15.80
C PRO A 5 46.61 -41.81 -15.92
N LYS A 6 45.52 -41.92 -15.15
CA LYS A 6 44.45 -42.96 -15.26
C LYS A 6 43.18 -42.49 -14.52
N THR A 7 41.92 -42.68 -14.91
CA THR A 7 41.22 -43.03 -16.18
C THR A 7 39.72 -42.78 -15.91
N ALA A 8 38.97 -42.33 -16.92
CA ALA A 8 37.51 -42.31 -16.95
C ALA A 8 36.95 -43.69 -17.34
N LEU A 9 35.72 -44.01 -16.90
CA LEU A 9 34.95 -45.17 -17.40
C LEU A 9 33.43 -44.92 -17.28
N ALA A 10 32.78 -44.93 -18.44
CA ALA A 10 31.39 -45.31 -18.75
C ALA A 10 31.40 -45.73 -20.25
N PRO A 11 30.39 -46.42 -20.82
CA PRO A 11 29.20 -47.07 -20.27
C PRO A 11 29.10 -48.57 -20.66
N GLN A 12 28.08 -49.30 -20.21
CA GLN A 12 27.67 -50.56 -20.84
C GLN A 12 26.16 -50.60 -21.09
N ASP A 13 25.83 -50.75 -22.37
CA ASP A 13 24.55 -51.19 -22.93
C ASP A 13 24.34 -52.69 -22.68
N LEU A 14 23.11 -53.10 -22.38
CA LEU A 14 22.57 -54.43 -22.69
C LEU A 14 21.06 -54.33 -23.00
N THR A 15 20.79 -54.44 -24.30
CA THR A 15 19.64 -54.98 -25.07
C THR A 15 18.29 -55.35 -24.42
N VAL A 16 17.25 -55.09 -25.23
CA VAL A 16 15.79 -55.18 -25.05
C VAL A 16 15.19 -56.55 -25.47
N LEU A 17 14.07 -56.95 -24.83
CA LEU A 17 12.80 -57.54 -25.36
C LEU A 17 12.29 -58.76 -24.55
N PRO A 18 10.96 -59.08 -24.49
CA PRO A 18 9.75 -58.27 -24.68
C PRO A 18 8.66 -58.45 -23.56
N THR A 19 7.57 -57.69 -23.77
CA THR A 19 6.23 -57.55 -23.13
C THR A 19 5.58 -58.74 -22.42
N ASP A 20 4.85 -58.45 -21.33
CA ASP A 20 3.49 -58.98 -21.09
C ASP A 20 2.67 -58.07 -20.14
N ASP A 21 1.38 -58.00 -20.42
CA ASP A 21 0.29 -57.26 -19.76
C ASP A 21 0.23 -57.41 -18.24
N VAL A 22 0.07 -56.30 -17.49
CA VAL A 22 -0.76 -56.30 -16.25
C VAL A 22 -1.44 -54.94 -16.03
N THR A 23 -2.76 -55.04 -15.89
CA THR A 23 -3.79 -54.08 -15.50
C THR A 23 -3.50 -53.21 -14.27
N VAL A 24 -3.96 -51.96 -14.34
CA VAL A 24 -4.01 -50.97 -13.26
C VAL A 24 -5.11 -51.30 -12.25
N LEU A 25 -4.77 -51.41 -10.97
CA LEU A 25 -5.70 -51.43 -9.83
C LEU A 25 -5.40 -50.24 -8.89
N ALA A 26 -6.47 -49.58 -8.44
CA ALA A 26 -6.44 -48.47 -7.50
C ALA A 26 -6.03 -48.91 -6.08
N PRO A 27 -5.46 -48.04 -5.22
CA PRO A 27 -5.20 -48.39 -3.83
C PRO A 27 -6.39 -48.06 -2.93
N ASP A 28 -6.95 -49.11 -2.32
CA ASP A 28 -7.89 -49.09 -1.21
C ASP A 28 -7.23 -48.70 0.13
N ASP A 29 -8.10 -48.24 1.02
CA ASP A 29 -7.98 -47.86 2.42
C ASP A 29 -6.82 -48.44 3.26
N VAL A 30 -6.11 -47.55 3.95
CA VAL A 30 -5.26 -47.88 5.10
C VAL A 30 -5.97 -47.46 6.39
N THR A 31 -6.41 -48.44 7.16
CA THR A 31 -6.95 -48.32 8.52
C THR A 31 -5.82 -48.03 9.52
N VAL A 32 -5.94 -46.94 10.28
CA VAL A 32 -5.08 -46.67 11.45
C VAL A 32 -5.92 -46.85 12.72
N LEU A 33 -5.51 -47.81 13.55
CA LEU A 33 -6.05 -48.07 14.89
C LEU A 33 -5.57 -46.97 15.86
N LEU A 34 -6.49 -46.34 16.58
CA LEU A 34 -6.22 -45.50 17.74
C LEU A 34 -6.79 -46.18 19.00
N PRO A 35 -6.15 -46.05 20.18
CA PRO A 35 -6.60 -46.73 21.40
C PRO A 35 -7.77 -46.02 22.08
N ASP A 36 -8.63 -46.85 22.66
CA ASP A 36 -9.75 -46.52 23.54
C ASP A 36 -9.30 -45.76 24.81
N ASP A 37 -10.07 -44.75 25.21
CA ASP A 37 -10.94 -44.75 26.40
C ASP A 37 -11.07 -43.33 26.98
N LEU A 38 -12.31 -42.83 27.00
CA LEU A 38 -12.99 -42.10 28.08
C LEU A 38 -14.28 -41.46 27.53
N THR A 39 -15.38 -42.18 27.73
CA THR A 39 -16.79 -41.75 27.64
C THR A 39 -17.04 -40.49 28.50
N VAL A 40 -17.98 -39.59 28.19
CA VAL A 40 -19.43 -39.73 28.50
C VAL A 40 -20.29 -38.69 27.77
N SER A 41 -21.34 -39.22 27.14
CA SER A 41 -22.73 -38.77 26.90
C SER A 41 -23.09 -37.28 26.69
N GLN A 42 -23.76 -37.02 25.56
CA GLN A 42 -25.18 -36.66 25.58
C GLN A 42 -25.84 -36.90 24.20
N GLN A 43 -27.03 -37.51 24.24
CA GLN A 43 -27.88 -37.85 23.10
C GLN A 43 -28.29 -36.59 22.32
N VAL A 44 -28.19 -36.64 20.99
CA VAL A 44 -28.87 -35.69 20.10
C VAL A 44 -29.94 -36.46 19.34
N ASP A 45 -31.18 -36.10 19.65
CA ASP A 45 -32.40 -36.60 19.04
C ASP A 45 -32.46 -36.18 17.56
N SER A 46 -32.73 -37.14 16.69
CA SER A 46 -32.69 -36.97 15.24
C SER A 46 -34.06 -36.53 14.73
N LYS A 47 -34.23 -35.23 14.45
CA LYS A 47 -35.28 -34.70 13.54
C LYS A 47 -35.02 -33.22 13.25
N ILE A 48 -34.46 -32.92 12.08
CA ILE A 48 -34.47 -31.56 11.51
C ILE A 48 -35.25 -31.61 10.19
N PRO A 49 -36.34 -30.83 10.03
CA PRO A 49 -37.00 -30.64 8.76
C PRO A 49 -36.15 -29.72 7.86
N THR A 50 -36.08 -30.05 6.58
CA THR A 50 -35.53 -29.19 5.52
C THR A 50 -36.27 -27.85 5.46
N PRO A 51 -35.59 -26.69 5.53
CA PRO A 51 -36.23 -25.42 5.23
C PRO A 51 -36.30 -25.19 3.72
N ASP A 52 -37.50 -24.83 3.29
CA ASP A 52 -37.90 -24.34 1.98
C ASP A 52 -37.05 -23.13 1.54
N ASN A 53 -36.57 -23.17 0.30
CA ASN A 53 -35.65 -22.19 -0.28
C ASN A 53 -36.40 -21.15 -1.11
N SER A 54 -37.34 -20.45 -0.50
CA SER A 54 -38.08 -19.36 -1.13
C SER A 54 -38.05 -18.09 -0.27
N SER A 55 -37.59 -17.00 -0.89
CA SER A 55 -37.62 -15.61 -0.42
C SER A 55 -36.83 -15.26 0.86
N ILE A 56 -35.52 -15.02 0.69
CA ILE A 56 -34.77 -14.13 1.57
C ILE A 56 -34.44 -12.88 0.75
N THR A 57 -35.22 -11.83 0.93
CA THR A 57 -34.83 -10.46 0.54
C THR A 57 -33.57 -10.07 1.30
N PRO A 58 -32.59 -9.41 0.65
CA PRO A 58 -31.38 -8.95 1.33
C PRO A 58 -31.75 -7.98 2.47
N PRO A 59 -31.06 -8.03 3.63
CA PRO A 59 -31.25 -7.02 4.65
C PRO A 59 -30.79 -5.65 4.13
N GLU A 60 -31.70 -4.68 4.24
CA GLU A 60 -31.53 -3.29 3.82
C GLU A 60 -30.42 -2.63 4.65
N ILE A 61 -29.46 -1.97 3.98
CA ILE A 61 -28.42 -1.18 4.64
C ILE A 61 -29.11 0.08 5.19
N PRO A 62 -28.95 0.44 6.48
CA PRO A 62 -29.64 1.61 7.05
C PRO A 62 -29.24 2.90 6.31
N PRO A 63 -30.19 3.80 6.00
CA PRO A 63 -29.88 5.07 5.37
C PRO A 63 -29.03 5.97 6.28
N LEU A 64 -28.13 6.73 5.67
CA LEU A 64 -27.33 7.77 6.34
C LEU A 64 -28.27 8.83 6.93
N VAL A 65 -28.08 9.14 8.22
CA VAL A 65 -28.72 10.29 8.87
C VAL A 65 -27.75 11.47 8.80
N GLU A 66 -27.89 12.30 7.77
CA GLU A 66 -27.12 13.53 7.62
C GLU A 66 -27.84 14.70 8.31
N GLN A 67 -27.12 15.46 9.14
CA GLN A 67 -27.54 16.81 9.51
C GLN A 67 -26.47 17.81 9.04
N PRO A 68 -26.83 18.78 8.18
CA PRO A 68 -25.91 19.84 7.81
C PRO A 68 -25.71 20.75 9.02
N ILE A 69 -24.52 20.69 9.62
CA ILE A 69 -24.08 21.73 10.54
C ILE A 69 -23.48 22.85 9.69
N THR A 70 -24.24 23.92 9.50
CA THR A 70 -23.68 25.20 9.08
C THR A 70 -22.95 25.77 10.30
N LEU A 71 -21.64 25.58 10.36
CA LEU A 71 -20.80 26.30 11.33
C LEU A 71 -20.81 27.78 10.94
N GLU A 72 -21.75 28.54 11.50
CA GLU A 72 -21.53 29.98 11.69
C GLU A 72 -20.33 30.11 12.64
N ALA A 73 -19.17 30.35 12.02
CA ALA A 73 -17.88 30.31 12.67
C ALA A 73 -17.74 31.42 13.71
N THR A 74 -18.10 31.13 14.96
CA THR A 74 -17.40 31.67 16.12
C THR A 74 -16.41 30.63 16.64
N VAL A 75 -15.41 30.30 15.82
CA VAL A 75 -14.21 29.59 16.26
C VAL A 75 -13.00 30.35 15.73
N LYS A 76 -12.25 30.99 16.64
CA LYS A 76 -11.04 31.79 16.35
C LYS A 76 -9.82 30.95 15.94
N SER A 77 -9.97 29.65 15.69
CA SER A 77 -8.89 28.73 15.36
C SER A 77 -9.15 27.99 14.06
N ASP A 78 -8.17 27.97 13.17
CA ASP A 78 -8.18 27.23 11.91
C ASP A 78 -8.27 25.72 12.19
N LEU A 79 -9.35 25.08 11.74
CA LEU A 79 -9.61 23.66 11.95
C LEU A 79 -8.57 22.76 11.27
N VAL A 80 -8.14 23.14 10.06
CA VAL A 80 -7.13 22.42 9.30
C VAL A 80 -5.80 22.46 10.04
N TYR A 81 -5.43 23.62 10.60
CA TYR A 81 -4.21 23.75 11.40
C TYR A 81 -4.18 22.75 12.57
N GLY A 82 -5.29 22.61 13.30
CA GLY A 82 -5.38 21.66 14.43
C GLY A 82 -5.21 20.20 14.01
N ILE A 83 -5.84 19.80 12.90
CA ILE A 83 -5.74 18.44 12.36
C ILE A 83 -4.32 18.17 11.81
N GLU A 84 -3.78 19.12 11.04
CA GLU A 84 -2.43 19.05 10.48
C GLU A 84 -1.36 18.97 11.57
N GLN A 85 -1.51 19.77 12.63
CA GLN A 85 -0.63 19.71 13.80
C GLN A 85 -0.67 18.32 14.44
N ALA A 86 -1.87 17.81 14.72
CA ALA A 86 -2.03 16.50 15.35
C ALA A 86 -1.44 15.36 14.51
N PHE A 87 -1.72 15.33 13.20
CA PHE A 87 -1.19 14.31 12.30
C PHE A 87 0.33 14.43 12.11
N THR A 88 0.85 15.66 12.04
CA THR A 88 2.30 15.91 11.98
C THR A 88 3.00 15.41 13.23
N GLU A 89 2.50 15.78 14.40
CA GLU A 89 3.08 15.41 15.69
C GLU A 89 2.99 13.90 15.94
N GLU A 90 1.87 13.27 15.61
CA GLU A 90 1.71 11.81 15.68
C GLU A 90 2.75 11.10 14.81
N TYR A 91 2.90 11.55 13.55
CA TYR A 91 3.86 10.97 12.63
C TYR A 91 5.32 11.20 13.05
N GLN A 92 5.65 12.39 13.55
CA GLN A 92 6.99 12.72 14.04
C GLN A 92 7.36 11.96 15.32
N ALA A 93 6.41 11.86 16.26
CA ALA A 93 6.54 11.08 17.48
C ALA A 93 6.84 9.62 17.15
N TYR A 94 6.15 9.07 16.14
CA TYR A 94 6.32 7.70 15.72
C TYR A 94 7.76 7.39 15.26
N PHE A 95 8.37 8.28 14.46
CA PHE A 95 9.76 8.12 14.01
C PHE A 95 10.81 8.68 14.99
N MET A 96 10.40 9.12 16.19
CA MET A 96 11.26 9.79 17.18
C MET A 96 12.07 10.94 16.56
N ARG A 97 11.47 11.68 15.61
CA ARG A 97 12.16 12.70 14.83
C ARG A 97 11.30 13.95 14.70
N SER A 98 11.84 15.06 15.18
CA SER A 98 11.25 16.38 14.94
C SER A 98 11.70 16.91 13.59
N LEU A 99 10.78 17.01 12.64
CA LEU A 99 11.01 17.74 11.39
C LEU A 99 10.59 19.20 11.60
N LYS A 100 11.47 20.14 11.23
CA LYS A 100 11.13 21.56 11.21
C LYS A 100 10.28 21.85 9.98
N THR A 101 8.98 21.67 10.10
CA THR A 101 8.02 22.01 9.05
C THR A 101 7.05 23.11 9.49
N LYS A 102 6.48 23.82 8.53
CA LYS A 102 5.34 24.71 8.74
C LYS A 102 4.09 23.85 8.83
N ILE A 103 3.32 24.00 9.91
CA ILE A 103 1.98 23.41 9.99
C ILE A 103 1.05 24.18 9.06
N TYR A 104 0.39 23.46 8.16
CA TYR A 104 -0.47 24.03 7.13
C TYR A 104 -1.77 24.54 7.74
N THR A 105 -2.11 25.76 7.38
CA THR A 105 -3.45 26.35 7.58
C THR A 105 -4.39 25.91 6.45
N GLN A 106 -5.68 26.18 6.60
CA GLN A 106 -6.66 25.98 5.53
C GLN A 106 -6.26 26.72 4.25
N ASN A 107 -5.69 27.92 4.37
CA ASN A 107 -5.23 28.69 3.21
C ASN A 107 -4.00 28.03 2.56
N ASP A 108 -3.07 27.49 3.36
CA ASP A 108 -1.92 26.76 2.82
C ASP A 108 -2.36 25.52 2.03
N VAL A 109 -3.32 24.75 2.56
CA VAL A 109 -3.89 23.59 1.85
C VAL A 109 -4.57 24.01 0.56
N ARG A 110 -5.33 25.12 0.56
CA ARG A 110 -5.96 25.65 -0.66
C ARG A 110 -4.94 26.09 -1.69
N ASP A 111 -3.91 26.81 -1.28
CA ASP A 111 -2.87 27.28 -2.19
C ASP A 111 -2.08 26.12 -2.77
N ARG A 112 -1.79 25.10 -1.96
CA ARG A 112 -1.20 23.84 -2.45
C ARG A 112 -2.12 23.14 -3.44
N THR A 113 -3.42 23.07 -3.15
CA THR A 113 -4.41 22.46 -4.05
C THR A 113 -4.43 23.20 -5.39
N ARG A 114 -4.46 24.55 -5.39
CA ARG A 114 -4.41 25.37 -6.62
C ARG A 114 -3.12 25.17 -7.42
N GLU A 115 -1.99 25.02 -6.75
CA GLU A 115 -0.73 24.66 -7.40
C GLU A 115 -0.87 23.30 -8.10
N LEU A 116 -1.32 22.26 -7.39
CA LEU A 116 -1.52 20.93 -7.98
C LEU A 116 -2.48 20.95 -9.17
N GLU A 117 -3.60 21.67 -9.07
CA GLU A 117 -4.54 21.81 -10.20
C GLU A 117 -3.88 22.47 -11.41
N ARG A 118 -3.03 23.48 -11.20
CA ARG A 118 -2.32 24.17 -12.29
C ARG A 118 -1.27 23.28 -12.95
N GLU A 119 -0.51 22.53 -12.16
CA GLU A 119 0.60 21.71 -12.67
C GLU A 119 0.12 20.38 -13.28
N THR A 120 -0.95 19.80 -12.75
CA THR A 120 -1.48 18.49 -13.20
C THR A 120 -2.66 18.62 -14.16
N GLY A 121 -3.40 19.72 -14.11
CA GLY A 121 -4.65 19.91 -14.83
C GLY A 121 -5.86 19.19 -14.19
N LEU A 122 -5.69 18.55 -13.03
CA LEU A 122 -6.74 17.78 -12.35
C LEU A 122 -7.35 18.58 -11.21
N LYS A 123 -8.67 18.71 -11.19
CA LYS A 123 -9.38 19.29 -10.04
C LYS A 123 -9.18 18.44 -8.80
N THR A 124 -8.71 19.05 -7.71
CA THR A 124 -8.18 18.30 -6.56
C THR A 124 -8.95 18.64 -5.28
N GLY A 125 -9.32 17.60 -4.53
CA GLY A 125 -9.90 17.70 -3.20
C GLY A 125 -8.99 17.03 -2.15
N VAL A 126 -8.85 17.67 -0.99
CA VAL A 126 -8.15 17.11 0.16
C VAL A 126 -9.20 16.68 1.19
N ILE A 127 -9.20 15.40 1.55
CA ILE A 127 -10.11 14.83 2.53
C ILE A 127 -9.32 14.45 3.78
N TYR A 128 -9.61 15.16 4.87
CA TYR A 128 -9.18 14.76 6.21
C TYR A 128 -10.20 13.78 6.79
N VAL A 129 -9.72 12.67 7.31
CA VAL A 129 -10.53 11.63 7.96
C VAL A 129 -10.04 11.46 9.39
N SER A 130 -10.85 11.87 10.36
CA SER A 130 -10.50 11.87 11.78
C SER A 130 -11.58 11.25 12.66
N PHE A 131 -11.22 10.79 13.85
CA PHE A 131 -12.19 10.42 14.89
C PHE A 131 -12.26 11.48 15.97
N VAL A 132 -13.47 11.91 16.32
CA VAL A 132 -13.72 12.99 17.30
C VAL A 132 -14.68 12.53 18.38
N GLN A 133 -14.49 12.99 19.62
CA GLN A 133 -15.38 12.64 20.72
C GLN A 133 -16.82 13.13 20.45
N ASN A 134 -17.80 12.39 20.97
CA ASN A 134 -19.22 12.68 20.78
C ASN A 134 -19.68 13.98 21.49
N SER A 135 -18.81 14.62 22.30
CA SER A 135 -19.02 15.96 22.84
C SER A 135 -18.67 17.04 21.80
N LEU A 136 -19.34 18.19 21.85
CA LEU A 136 -19.19 19.37 20.99
C LEU A 136 -17.79 20.05 21.01
N THR A 137 -16.74 19.32 21.37
CA THR A 137 -15.35 19.77 21.42
C THR A 137 -14.69 19.67 20.04
N LEU A 138 -13.94 20.72 19.68
CA LEU A 138 -13.18 20.82 18.43
C LEU A 138 -12.19 19.65 18.25
N PRO A 139 -11.90 19.23 17.00
CA PRO A 139 -10.80 18.32 16.69
C PRO A 139 -9.46 18.94 17.09
N GLY A 140 -8.59 18.16 17.74
CA GLY A 140 -7.19 18.54 17.95
C GLY A 140 -6.76 18.79 19.40
N THR A 141 -7.65 18.82 20.40
CA THR A 141 -7.19 18.83 21.79
C THR A 141 -6.99 17.42 22.32
N ARG A 142 -5.72 16.99 22.35
CA ARG A 142 -5.06 16.09 23.34
C ARG A 142 -4.14 15.03 22.73
N CYS A 143 -3.25 15.42 21.84
CA CYS A 143 -1.96 14.75 21.78
C CYS A 143 -0.89 15.75 22.16
N GLN A 144 -0.19 15.49 23.27
CA GLN A 144 1.05 16.17 23.61
C GLN A 144 2.19 15.22 23.25
N THR A 145 3.20 15.79 22.61
CA THR A 145 4.36 15.14 21.99
C THR A 145 5.19 14.34 23.02
N PRO A 146 5.85 13.21 22.69
CA PRO A 146 6.60 12.42 23.66
C PRO A 146 7.88 13.12 24.14
N ALA A 147 8.21 12.92 25.42
CA ALA A 147 9.55 13.15 25.97
C ALA A 147 10.38 11.85 25.92
N ILE A 148 11.68 12.00 25.62
CA ILE A 148 12.69 10.93 25.56
C ILE A 148 12.82 10.23 26.93
N PRO A 149 12.87 8.90 27.03
CA PRO A 149 13.11 8.20 28.30
C PRO A 149 14.45 8.60 28.91
N ALA A 150 14.46 9.00 30.19
CA ALA A 150 15.68 9.44 30.88
C ALA A 150 16.83 8.40 30.91
N ALA A 151 16.51 7.13 30.64
CA ALA A 151 17.48 6.03 30.56
C ALA A 151 18.28 5.99 29.24
N GLU A 152 17.83 6.70 28.18
CA GLU A 152 18.49 6.78 26.88
C GLU A 152 19.36 8.04 26.72
N ILE A 153 19.42 8.89 27.74
CA ILE A 153 20.20 10.12 27.73
C ILE A 153 21.68 9.81 28.02
N ASP A 154 22.54 9.99 27.02
CA ASP A 154 23.99 9.88 27.15
C ASP A 154 24.50 10.90 28.19
N ARG A 155 24.96 10.38 29.33
CA ARG A 155 25.43 11.16 30.48
C ARG A 155 26.68 12.00 30.20
N ARG A 156 27.32 11.85 29.04
CA ARG A 156 28.45 12.70 28.63
C ARG A 156 28.06 14.14 28.29
N PHE A 157 26.76 14.44 28.16
CA PHE A 157 26.27 15.77 27.76
C PHE A 157 25.66 16.62 28.87
N GLY A 158 25.80 16.25 30.15
CA GLY A 158 25.66 17.20 31.27
C GLY A 158 24.25 17.55 31.77
N TYR A 159 23.22 16.76 31.48
CA TYR A 159 21.85 16.99 31.99
C TYR A 159 21.62 16.44 33.40
N ARG A 160 20.78 17.12 34.20
CA ARG A 160 20.34 16.65 35.53
C ARG A 160 18.89 16.12 35.48
N PRO A 161 18.57 15.01 36.18
CA PRO A 161 17.22 14.41 36.18
C PRO A 161 16.10 15.32 36.71
N SER A 162 16.44 16.35 37.48
CA SER A 162 15.52 17.35 38.01
C SER A 162 14.97 18.33 36.96
N ASP A 163 15.54 18.32 35.74
CA ASP A 163 15.21 19.25 34.67
C ASP A 163 14.16 18.68 33.68
N LEU A 164 13.68 17.45 33.92
CA LEU A 164 12.64 16.81 33.10
C LEU A 164 11.24 16.99 33.73
N PRO A 165 10.22 17.37 32.95
CA PRO A 165 8.84 17.43 33.43
C PRO A 165 8.34 16.04 33.85
N SER A 166 7.54 16.01 34.91
CA SER A 166 6.96 14.78 35.47
C SER A 166 5.67 14.37 34.74
N GLU A 167 5.73 13.17 34.12
CA GLU A 167 4.66 12.33 33.55
C GLU A 167 4.19 12.60 32.09
N PRO A 168 4.08 11.55 31.23
CA PRO A 168 3.45 11.65 29.91
C PRO A 168 1.92 11.45 29.96
N GLU A 169 1.17 12.35 29.31
CA GLU A 169 -0.29 12.26 29.14
C GLU A 169 -0.65 11.36 27.94
N LYS A 170 -1.54 10.37 28.13
CA LYS A 170 -2.03 9.45 27.09
C LYS A 170 -3.03 10.15 26.16
N CYS A 171 -2.86 10.05 24.83
CA CYS A 171 -3.96 10.26 23.87
C CYS A 171 -5.00 9.13 24.09
N LEU A 172 -6.06 9.38 24.86
CA LEU A 172 -7.13 8.39 25.08
C LEU A 172 -8.07 8.38 23.87
N GLN A 173 -7.63 7.82 22.73
CA GLN A 173 -8.51 7.44 21.62
C GLN A 173 -9.57 6.48 22.18
N LYS A 174 -10.85 6.79 22.01
CA LYS A 174 -11.94 5.95 22.52
C LYS A 174 -12.61 5.18 21.39
N SER A 175 -13.13 4.01 21.73
CA SER A 175 -13.82 3.14 20.78
C SER A 175 -15.08 3.78 20.18
N ASP A 176 -15.70 4.72 20.91
CA ASP A 176 -16.95 5.40 20.58
C ASP A 176 -16.75 6.78 19.91
N ASP A 177 -15.52 7.18 19.63
CA ASP A 177 -15.22 8.40 18.87
C ASP A 177 -15.86 8.30 17.47
N GLN A 178 -16.51 9.38 17.04
CA GLN A 178 -17.29 9.44 15.80
C GLN A 178 -16.42 9.84 14.62
N LEU A 179 -16.68 9.25 13.45
CA LEU A 179 -16.01 9.61 12.21
C LEU A 179 -16.40 11.04 11.78
N GLU A 180 -15.39 11.86 11.49
CA GLU A 180 -15.53 13.22 10.96
C GLU A 180 -14.67 13.40 9.71
N LEU A 181 -15.28 13.98 8.69
CA LEU A 181 -14.70 14.25 7.38
C LEU A 181 -14.61 15.76 7.16
N LEU A 182 -13.45 16.24 6.77
CA LEU A 182 -13.26 17.63 6.32
C LEU A 182 -12.72 17.63 4.90
N LEU A 183 -13.51 18.16 3.97
CA LEU A 183 -13.11 18.37 2.58
C LEU A 183 -12.67 19.83 2.37
N ILE A 184 -11.46 19.99 1.84
CA ILE A 184 -10.93 21.25 1.33
C ILE A 184 -10.74 21.13 -0.18
N THR A 185 -11.19 22.13 -0.94
CA THR A 185 -10.92 22.24 -2.37
C THR A 185 -10.25 23.57 -2.68
N ALA A 186 -9.76 23.76 -3.93
CA ALA A 186 -9.11 25.00 -4.36
C ALA A 186 -10.00 26.25 -4.18
N GLU A 187 -11.33 26.08 -4.23
CA GLU A 187 -12.34 27.13 -4.10
C GLU A 187 -13.48 26.72 -3.15
N GLY A 188 -14.41 27.64 -2.89
CA GLY A 188 -15.55 27.37 -2.00
C GLY A 188 -15.17 27.21 -0.53
N ASN A 189 -16.17 26.99 0.33
CA ASN A 189 -15.97 26.83 1.78
C ASN A 189 -15.57 25.40 2.15
N PRO A 190 -14.83 25.19 3.26
CA PRO A 190 -14.59 23.86 3.81
C PRO A 190 -15.91 23.15 4.09
N VAL A 191 -15.94 21.84 3.84
CA VAL A 191 -17.14 21.02 4.06
C VAL A 191 -16.83 20.03 5.17
N LEU A 192 -17.46 20.23 6.33
CA LEU A 192 -17.35 19.34 7.48
C LEU A 192 -18.58 18.43 7.54
N ARG A 193 -18.36 17.13 7.72
CA ARG A 193 -19.40 16.11 7.86
C ARG A 193 -19.06 15.19 9.03
N ARG A 194 -20.01 15.02 9.96
CA ARG A 194 -19.91 14.03 11.03
C ARG A 194 -20.82 12.86 10.70
N VAL A 195 -20.29 11.64 10.82
CA VAL A 195 -20.98 10.40 10.44
C VAL A 195 -21.38 9.65 11.69
N TYR A 196 -22.57 9.97 12.22
CA TYR A 196 -23.04 9.52 13.54
C TYR A 196 -23.32 8.01 13.67
N ASN A 197 -23.39 7.30 12.55
CA ASN A 197 -23.55 5.85 12.49
C ASN A 197 -22.23 5.11 12.21
N ALA A 198 -21.09 5.78 12.43
CA ALA A 198 -19.77 5.24 12.19
C ALA A 198 -18.81 5.65 13.31
N ASN A 199 -18.68 4.80 14.33
CA ASN A 199 -17.66 5.01 15.36
C ASN A 199 -16.31 4.36 14.99
N ARG A 200 -15.26 4.74 15.71
CA ARG A 200 -13.89 4.27 15.48
C ARG A 200 -13.77 2.76 15.49
N ALA A 201 -14.40 2.08 16.47
CA ALA A 201 -14.31 0.63 16.56
C ALA A 201 -14.93 -0.07 15.34
N GLU A 202 -16.11 0.40 14.89
CA GLU A 202 -16.83 -0.11 13.73
C GLU A 202 -16.05 0.11 12.44
N VAL A 203 -15.63 1.35 12.17
CA VAL A 203 -14.91 1.69 10.94
C VAL A 203 -13.62 0.86 10.82
N LEU A 204 -12.85 0.74 11.91
CA LEU A 204 -11.63 -0.07 11.91
C LEU A 204 -11.93 -1.58 11.78
N ALA A 205 -13.04 -2.08 12.33
CA ALA A 205 -13.45 -3.47 12.17
C ALA A 205 -13.85 -3.80 10.71
N VAL A 206 -14.59 -2.90 10.05
CA VAL A 206 -14.95 -3.05 8.63
C VAL A 206 -13.70 -2.93 7.76
N THR A 207 -12.78 -2.01 8.07
CA THR A 207 -11.49 -1.89 7.37
C THR A 207 -10.67 -3.18 7.44
N ARG A 208 -10.56 -3.81 8.62
CA ARG A 208 -9.89 -5.11 8.77
C ARG A 208 -10.57 -6.21 7.96
N THR A 209 -11.91 -6.24 7.97
CA THR A 209 -12.69 -7.20 7.17
C THR A 209 -12.44 -7.01 5.69
N PHE A 210 -12.48 -5.76 5.21
CA PHE A 210 -12.23 -5.40 3.82
C PHE A 210 -10.86 -5.87 3.35
N HIS A 211 -9.81 -5.55 4.11
CA HIS A 211 -8.45 -5.98 3.82
C HIS A 211 -8.35 -7.51 3.76
N ARG A 212 -8.94 -8.22 4.73
CA ARG A 212 -8.94 -9.70 4.76
C ARG A 212 -9.61 -10.31 3.53
N THR A 213 -10.76 -9.75 3.11
CA THR A 213 -11.51 -10.25 1.94
C THR A 213 -10.74 -10.04 0.63
N LEU A 214 -10.00 -8.94 0.51
CA LEU A 214 -9.20 -8.64 -0.68
C LEU A 214 -8.01 -9.59 -0.87
N ILE A 215 -7.39 -10.05 0.22
CA ILE A 215 -6.18 -10.88 0.19
C ILE A 215 -6.47 -12.38 0.26
N ASN A 216 -7.73 -12.79 0.46
CA ASN A 216 -8.10 -14.19 0.55
C ASN A 216 -7.98 -14.87 -0.82
N PRO A 217 -7.09 -15.88 -0.99
CA PRO A 217 -6.94 -16.57 -2.27
C PRO A 217 -8.24 -17.20 -2.79
N ARG A 218 -9.13 -17.64 -1.89
CA ARG A 218 -10.42 -18.24 -2.24
C ARG A 218 -11.45 -17.21 -2.73
N SER A 219 -11.27 -15.93 -2.41
CA SER A 219 -12.19 -14.85 -2.78
C SER A 219 -11.74 -14.11 -4.05
N LYS A 220 -10.64 -14.52 -4.72
CA LYS A 220 -10.15 -13.86 -5.95
C LYS A 220 -11.13 -13.96 -7.14
N ASP A 221 -12.06 -14.91 -7.07
CA ASP A 221 -13.15 -15.08 -8.04
C ASP A 221 -14.53 -14.71 -7.45
N ASP A 222 -14.59 -14.32 -6.18
CA ASP A 222 -15.82 -13.93 -5.47
C ASP A 222 -15.89 -12.41 -5.27
N LYS A 223 -17.05 -11.92 -4.82
CA LYS A 223 -17.36 -10.51 -4.56
C LYS A 223 -17.47 -10.20 -3.07
N ASP A 224 -16.90 -11.05 -2.21
CA ASP A 224 -16.92 -10.90 -0.74
C ASP A 224 -16.44 -9.53 -0.25
N HIS A 225 -15.47 -8.93 -0.96
CA HIS A 225 -14.94 -7.60 -0.62
C HIS A 225 -15.92 -6.46 -0.88
N LEU A 226 -16.96 -6.65 -1.70
CA LEU A 226 -17.87 -5.57 -2.08
C LEU A 226 -18.68 -5.05 -0.89
N LYS A 227 -19.17 -5.93 -0.02
CA LYS A 227 -19.97 -5.50 1.14
C LYS A 227 -19.20 -4.56 2.08
N PRO A 228 -18.00 -4.91 2.58
CA PRO A 228 -17.23 -3.97 3.39
C PRO A 228 -16.71 -2.76 2.58
N ALA A 229 -16.42 -2.91 1.28
CA ALA A 229 -16.03 -1.78 0.41
C ALA A 229 -17.14 -0.73 0.29
N GLN A 230 -18.39 -1.16 0.12
CA GLN A 230 -19.56 -0.30 0.00
C GLN A 230 -19.88 0.40 1.33
N GLN A 231 -19.78 -0.30 2.45
CA GLN A 231 -19.97 0.30 3.77
C GLN A 231 -18.94 1.41 4.04
N LEU A 232 -17.67 1.16 3.72
CA LEU A 232 -16.61 2.15 3.87
C LEU A 232 -16.77 3.32 2.91
N TYR A 233 -17.21 3.07 1.66
CA TYR A 233 -17.53 4.14 0.72
C TYR A 233 -18.66 5.04 1.23
N GLN A 234 -19.74 4.44 1.74
CA GLN A 234 -20.88 5.17 2.29
C GLN A 234 -20.49 6.04 3.49
N TRP A 235 -19.52 5.61 4.31
CA TRP A 235 -19.05 6.40 5.44
C TRP A 235 -18.03 7.47 5.05
N LEU A 236 -17.14 7.20 4.10
CA LEU A 236 -15.97 8.06 3.83
C LEU A 236 -16.17 9.01 2.63
N ILE A 237 -17.01 8.63 1.66
CA ILE A 237 -17.18 9.36 0.39
C ILE A 237 -18.62 9.81 0.21
N GLY A 238 -19.59 8.97 0.60
CA GLY A 238 -21.03 9.27 0.53
C GLY A 238 -21.40 10.69 0.97
N PRO A 239 -20.99 11.14 2.17
CA PRO A 239 -21.36 12.46 2.71
C PRO A 239 -20.75 13.66 1.98
N LEU A 240 -19.80 13.41 1.07
CA LEU A 240 -19.06 14.42 0.31
C LEU A 240 -19.38 14.38 -1.19
N GLU A 241 -20.15 13.41 -1.68
CA GLU A 241 -20.33 13.19 -3.12
C GLU A 241 -20.90 14.39 -3.85
N ALA A 242 -21.87 15.08 -3.24
CA ALA A 242 -22.53 16.22 -3.86
C ALA A 242 -21.51 17.34 -4.12
N GLU A 243 -20.65 17.61 -3.14
CA GLU A 243 -19.59 18.63 -3.24
C GLU A 243 -18.48 18.20 -4.18
N LEU A 244 -18.07 16.92 -4.17
CA LEU A 244 -17.09 16.39 -5.12
C LEU A 244 -17.57 16.54 -6.58
N LYS A 245 -18.84 16.19 -6.85
CA LYS A 245 -19.46 16.32 -8.17
C LYS A 245 -19.63 17.78 -8.58
N ALA A 246 -20.13 18.64 -7.68
CA ALA A 246 -20.34 20.06 -7.95
C ALA A 246 -19.03 20.79 -8.31
N ASN A 247 -17.93 20.44 -7.63
CA ASN A 247 -16.61 21.00 -7.89
C ASN A 247 -15.81 20.26 -8.99
N LYS A 248 -16.41 19.23 -9.60
CA LYS A 248 -15.80 18.40 -10.66
C LYS A 248 -14.44 17.82 -10.24
N ILE A 249 -14.34 17.37 -9.00
CA ILE A 249 -13.10 16.82 -8.47
C ILE A 249 -12.72 15.54 -9.25
N GLU A 250 -11.44 15.43 -9.60
CA GLU A 250 -10.84 14.32 -10.34
C GLU A 250 -9.72 13.63 -9.54
N SER A 251 -9.10 14.34 -8.59
CA SER A 251 -8.04 13.84 -7.73
C SER A 251 -8.36 14.03 -6.26
N LEU A 252 -8.13 13.00 -5.45
CA LEU A 252 -8.37 12.98 -4.01
C LEU A 252 -7.09 12.70 -3.24
N ILE A 253 -6.71 13.62 -2.37
CA ILE A 253 -5.62 13.43 -1.40
C ILE A 253 -6.25 13.13 -0.05
N PHE A 254 -5.93 11.98 0.53
CA PHE A 254 -6.40 11.61 1.86
C PHE A 254 -5.33 11.92 2.90
N ALA A 255 -5.74 12.54 4.00
CA ALA A 255 -4.98 12.60 5.25
C ALA A 255 -5.84 11.94 6.34
N MET A 256 -5.38 10.82 6.89
CA MET A 256 -6.24 9.96 7.71
C MET A 256 -5.65 9.70 9.09
N ASP A 257 -6.52 9.50 10.07
CA ASP A 257 -6.18 9.05 11.42
C ASP A 257 -5.49 7.67 11.41
N GLN A 258 -4.79 7.37 12.50
CA GLN A 258 -4.14 6.10 12.72
C GLN A 258 -5.12 4.93 12.61
N GLY A 259 -4.69 3.90 11.89
CA GLY A 259 -5.46 2.69 11.61
C GLY A 259 -6.24 2.74 10.29
N LEU A 260 -6.44 3.92 9.71
CA LEU A 260 -7.05 4.08 8.38
C LEU A 260 -6.01 4.28 7.27
N ARG A 261 -4.76 4.65 7.61
CA ARG A 261 -3.67 4.87 6.65
C ARG A 261 -3.31 3.64 5.78
N SER A 262 -3.75 2.44 6.14
CA SER A 262 -3.60 1.22 5.32
C SER A 262 -4.88 0.79 4.59
N LEU A 263 -5.90 1.64 4.56
CA LEU A 263 -7.17 1.37 3.87
C LEU A 263 -6.94 1.31 2.35
N PRO A 264 -7.40 0.25 1.65
CA PRO A 264 -7.31 0.15 0.19
C PRO A 264 -8.29 1.10 -0.52
N LEU A 265 -8.04 2.41 -0.45
CA LEU A 265 -8.92 3.49 -0.92
C LEU A 265 -9.40 3.27 -2.36
N ALA A 266 -8.49 2.83 -3.25
CA ALA A 266 -8.77 2.58 -4.66
C ALA A 266 -9.93 1.58 -4.87
N ALA A 267 -10.13 0.63 -3.95
CA ALA A 267 -11.15 -0.41 -4.03
C ALA A 267 -12.40 -0.15 -3.18
N LEU A 268 -12.56 1.04 -2.58
CA LEU A 268 -13.86 1.48 -2.09
C LEU A 268 -14.86 1.49 -3.26
N HIS A 269 -16.14 1.19 -3.02
CA HIS A 269 -17.07 0.90 -4.10
C HIS A 269 -18.43 1.58 -3.91
N ASP A 270 -18.89 2.34 -4.91
CA ASP A 270 -20.12 3.15 -4.87
C ASP A 270 -21.40 2.34 -5.18
N GLN A 271 -21.30 1.00 -5.15
CA GLN A 271 -22.25 -0.01 -5.66
C GLN A 271 -22.22 -0.23 -7.18
N LYS A 272 -21.62 0.67 -7.96
CA LYS A 272 -21.47 0.56 -9.41
C LYS A 272 -20.02 0.47 -9.87
N ASN A 273 -19.15 1.33 -9.36
CA ASN A 273 -17.75 1.47 -9.73
C ASN A 273 -16.87 1.51 -8.46
N TYR A 274 -15.61 1.14 -8.63
CA TYR A 274 -14.58 1.41 -7.62
C TYR A 274 -14.23 2.90 -7.60
N LEU A 275 -13.78 3.41 -6.44
CA LEU A 275 -13.39 4.81 -6.26
C LEU A 275 -12.35 5.25 -7.28
N ILE A 276 -11.39 4.36 -7.58
CA ILE A 276 -10.32 4.61 -8.57
C ILE A 276 -10.83 4.83 -9.99
N GLU A 277 -12.03 4.36 -10.31
CA GLU A 277 -12.63 4.58 -11.63
C GLU A 277 -13.07 6.04 -11.80
N ASN A 278 -13.45 6.69 -10.69
CA ASN A 278 -13.93 8.06 -10.68
C ASN A 278 -12.82 9.07 -10.36
N TYR A 279 -11.89 8.75 -9.45
CA TYR A 279 -10.88 9.68 -8.95
C TYR A 279 -9.48 9.07 -8.91
N SER A 280 -8.44 9.84 -9.20
CA SER A 280 -7.07 9.50 -8.78
C SER A 280 -6.95 9.66 -7.27
N VAL A 281 -6.20 8.79 -6.60
CA VAL A 281 -6.11 8.78 -5.13
C VAL A 281 -4.66 8.74 -4.64
N SER A 282 -4.33 9.55 -3.65
CA SER A 282 -3.11 9.45 -2.85
C SER A 282 -3.40 9.54 -1.36
N LEU A 283 -2.41 9.14 -0.57
CA LEU A 283 -2.38 9.30 0.87
C LEU A 283 -1.20 10.18 1.28
N VAL A 284 -1.40 11.05 2.24
CA VAL A 284 -0.33 11.73 2.97
C VAL A 284 -0.51 11.51 4.47
N PRO A 285 0.57 11.32 5.24
CA PRO A 285 0.45 11.33 6.71
C PRO A 285 -0.08 12.69 7.19
N SER A 286 0.43 13.77 6.59
CA SER A 286 0.02 15.16 6.79
C SER A 286 0.52 15.97 5.58
N LEU A 287 -0.25 16.98 5.13
CA LEU A 287 0.23 17.87 4.07
C LEU A 287 1.38 18.77 4.56
N SER A 288 1.42 19.10 5.84
CA SER A 288 2.51 19.83 6.46
C SER A 288 3.86 19.11 6.32
N LEU A 289 3.87 17.81 6.08
CA LEU A 289 5.10 17.05 5.87
C LEU A 289 5.48 16.87 4.39
N THR A 290 4.64 17.34 3.46
CA THR A 290 4.94 17.29 2.02
C THR A 290 5.81 18.46 1.59
N TYR A 291 6.57 18.28 0.51
CA TYR A 291 7.34 19.38 -0.07
C TYR A 291 6.41 20.44 -0.66
N SER A 292 6.78 21.71 -0.48
CA SER A 292 6.02 22.86 -0.99
C SER A 292 6.23 23.13 -2.49
N ARG A 293 6.57 22.11 -3.28
CA ARG A 293 6.82 22.27 -4.72
C ARG A 293 6.36 21.03 -5.46
N PHE A 294 5.80 21.22 -6.64
CA PHE A 294 5.55 20.11 -7.57
C PHE A 294 6.81 19.79 -8.39
N THR A 295 7.16 18.51 -8.51
CA THR A 295 8.23 18.05 -9.41
C THR A 295 7.69 17.17 -10.53
N ASN A 296 7.80 17.62 -11.78
CA ASN A 296 7.53 16.75 -12.93
C ASN A 296 8.64 15.71 -13.11
N VAL A 297 8.31 14.45 -12.81
CA VAL A 297 9.25 13.34 -12.85
C VAL A 297 9.60 12.85 -14.25
N GLN A 298 8.85 13.20 -15.31
CA GLN A 298 9.02 12.69 -16.69
C GLN A 298 10.40 12.96 -17.29
N SER A 299 11.06 14.02 -16.83
CA SER A 299 12.42 14.37 -17.26
C SER A 299 13.53 13.65 -16.48
N LEU A 300 13.18 12.98 -15.38
CA LEU A 300 14.13 12.41 -14.44
C LEU A 300 14.57 11.02 -14.85
N ARG A 301 15.84 10.70 -14.57
CA ARG A 301 16.38 9.36 -14.81
C ARG A 301 15.93 8.39 -13.72
N LEU A 302 15.65 7.16 -14.15
CA LEU A 302 15.32 6.01 -13.30
C LEU A 302 16.57 5.18 -12.99
N LEU A 303 16.77 4.84 -11.72
CA LEU A 303 17.63 3.73 -11.29
C LEU A 303 16.75 2.58 -10.85
N ALA A 304 16.70 1.51 -11.64
CA ALA A 304 15.91 0.32 -11.34
C ALA A 304 16.82 -0.81 -10.83
N MET A 305 16.49 -1.44 -9.72
CA MET A 305 17.31 -2.54 -9.19
C MET A 305 16.41 -3.63 -8.61
N GLY A 306 16.84 -4.89 -8.70
CA GLY A 306 16.04 -5.98 -8.17
C GLY A 306 16.75 -7.32 -8.10
N ALA A 307 16.12 -8.27 -7.42
CA ALA A 307 16.56 -9.66 -7.36
C ALA A 307 15.43 -10.57 -7.84
N SER A 308 15.75 -11.44 -8.79
CA SER A 308 14.84 -12.46 -9.32
C SER A 308 15.14 -13.86 -8.79
N GLN A 309 16.31 -14.05 -8.16
CA GLN A 309 16.80 -15.32 -7.64
C GLN A 309 17.14 -15.19 -6.15
N PHE A 310 16.80 -16.20 -5.37
CA PHE A 310 17.03 -16.23 -3.92
C PHE A 310 17.46 -17.62 -3.44
N SER A 311 18.34 -17.67 -2.43
CA SER A 311 18.76 -18.93 -1.81
C SER A 311 17.83 -19.41 -0.69
N ASP A 312 17.11 -18.49 -0.05
CA ASP A 312 16.31 -18.72 1.17
C ASP A 312 14.83 -18.32 1.00
N LYS A 313 14.42 -18.00 -0.24
CA LYS A 313 13.06 -17.54 -0.60
C LYS A 313 12.66 -18.08 -1.96
N GLU A 314 11.39 -17.95 -2.30
CA GLU A 314 10.89 -18.20 -3.64
C GLU A 314 11.48 -17.20 -4.64
N ASP A 315 11.89 -17.70 -5.80
CA ASP A 315 12.35 -16.88 -6.91
C ASP A 315 11.24 -15.96 -7.44
N LEU A 316 11.63 -14.78 -7.90
CA LEU A 316 10.74 -13.77 -8.50
C LEU A 316 11.14 -13.56 -9.96
N PRO A 317 10.90 -14.54 -10.85
CA PRO A 317 11.43 -14.51 -12.20
C PRO A 317 10.86 -13.35 -13.04
N TRP A 318 9.72 -12.75 -12.65
CA TRP A 318 9.12 -11.62 -13.37
C TRP A 318 9.79 -10.28 -13.06
N VAL A 319 10.58 -10.18 -11.97
CA VAL A 319 11.43 -9.01 -11.68
C VAL A 319 12.38 -8.71 -12.85
N LYS A 320 12.97 -9.75 -13.46
CA LYS A 320 13.84 -9.56 -14.63
C LYS A 320 13.07 -8.92 -15.79
N VAL A 321 11.88 -9.44 -16.08
CA VAL A 321 11.02 -8.90 -17.15
C VAL A 321 10.57 -7.48 -16.84
N GLU A 322 10.23 -7.17 -15.60
CA GLU A 322 9.85 -5.83 -15.14
C GLU A 322 10.96 -4.82 -15.45
N LEU A 323 12.18 -5.07 -14.98
CA LEU A 323 13.31 -4.15 -15.15
C LEU A 323 13.71 -3.98 -16.63
N GLU A 324 13.83 -5.09 -17.37
CA GLU A 324 14.15 -5.08 -18.81
C GLU A 324 13.04 -4.37 -19.61
N THR A 325 11.77 -4.58 -19.25
CA THR A 325 10.66 -3.93 -19.95
C THR A 325 10.67 -2.43 -19.72
N ILE A 326 10.89 -1.98 -18.49
CA ILE A 326 10.91 -0.56 -18.15
C ILE A 326 12.06 0.14 -18.90
N ILE A 327 13.27 -0.42 -18.90
CA ILE A 327 14.46 0.23 -19.47
C ILE A 327 14.66 -0.10 -20.96
N ASP A 328 14.76 -1.38 -21.33
CA ASP A 328 15.19 -1.78 -22.68
C ASP A 328 14.08 -1.60 -23.72
N LYS A 329 12.82 -1.73 -23.31
CA LYS A 329 11.68 -1.38 -24.18
C LYS A 329 11.36 0.12 -24.16
N LYS A 330 12.27 0.93 -23.60
CA LYS A 330 12.25 2.40 -23.58
C LYS A 330 10.98 2.98 -22.99
N LEU A 331 10.41 2.33 -21.96
CA LEU A 331 9.33 2.94 -21.19
C LEU A 331 9.88 4.03 -20.28
N TRP A 332 11.13 3.95 -19.82
CA TRP A 332 11.74 5.05 -19.09
C TRP A 332 13.24 5.16 -19.36
N LYS A 333 13.77 6.38 -19.27
CA LYS A 333 15.22 6.60 -19.42
C LYS A 333 15.91 6.28 -18.09
N GLY A 334 16.81 5.31 -18.09
CA GLY A 334 17.44 4.89 -16.85
C GLY A 334 18.54 3.86 -17.04
N ASP A 335 18.91 3.25 -15.91
CA ASP A 335 19.87 2.16 -15.81
C ASP A 335 19.24 1.09 -14.89
N TYR A 336 19.48 -0.21 -15.16
CA TYR A 336 19.02 -1.28 -14.27
C TYR A 336 20.14 -2.23 -13.80
N PHE A 337 19.93 -2.86 -12.63
CA PHE A 337 20.86 -3.83 -12.04
C PHE A 337 20.09 -5.00 -11.41
N LEU A 338 20.45 -6.23 -11.77
CA LEU A 338 19.79 -7.45 -11.33
C LEU A 338 20.72 -8.30 -10.45
N ASN A 339 20.14 -9.07 -9.52
CA ASN A 339 20.80 -10.12 -8.73
C ASN A 339 22.11 -9.66 -8.11
N GLU A 340 23.26 -10.21 -8.49
CA GLU A 340 24.59 -9.90 -7.93
C GLU A 340 24.95 -8.41 -7.99
N SER A 341 24.31 -7.67 -8.91
CA SER A 341 24.47 -6.22 -9.03
C SER A 341 23.48 -5.42 -8.18
N PHE A 342 22.46 -6.04 -7.60
CA PHE A 342 21.51 -5.44 -6.66
C PHE A 342 22.01 -5.50 -5.22
N THR A 343 23.04 -4.70 -4.95
CA THR A 343 23.66 -4.57 -3.61
C THR A 343 23.57 -3.13 -3.10
N LEU A 344 23.61 -2.96 -1.77
CA LEU A 344 23.60 -1.62 -1.17
C LEU A 344 24.80 -0.77 -1.63
N LYS A 345 25.96 -1.43 -1.79
CA LYS A 345 27.17 -0.79 -2.29
C LYS A 345 26.96 -0.24 -3.70
N ASN A 346 26.37 -1.02 -4.61
CA ASN A 346 26.13 -0.56 -5.97
C ASN A 346 25.06 0.55 -6.01
N LEU A 347 23.95 0.42 -5.26
CA LEU A 347 22.93 1.45 -5.15
C LEU A 347 23.52 2.81 -4.75
N LYS A 348 24.32 2.83 -3.67
CA LYS A 348 25.03 4.05 -3.22
C LYS A 348 26.02 4.55 -4.28
N ALA A 349 26.74 3.67 -4.96
CA ALA A 349 27.70 4.05 -5.99
C ALA A 349 27.02 4.68 -7.22
N GLN A 350 25.91 4.13 -7.71
CA GLN A 350 25.20 4.67 -8.88
C GLN A 350 24.57 6.02 -8.57
N ARG A 351 23.95 6.18 -7.40
CA ARG A 351 23.40 7.48 -6.95
C ARG A 351 24.46 8.58 -6.84
N LYS A 352 25.71 8.24 -6.51
CA LYS A 352 26.83 9.20 -6.50
C LYS A 352 27.34 9.57 -7.89
N LYS A 353 27.21 8.67 -8.88
CA LYS A 353 27.72 8.90 -10.24
C LYS A 353 26.85 9.87 -11.04
N ARG A 354 25.54 9.86 -10.83
CA ARG A 354 24.58 10.72 -11.53
C ARG A 354 23.31 10.88 -10.70
N LYS A 355 22.59 11.99 -10.91
CA LYS A 355 21.30 12.22 -10.27
C LYS A 355 20.24 11.30 -10.87
N PHE A 356 19.65 10.46 -10.03
CA PHE A 356 18.46 9.67 -10.34
C PHE A 356 17.31 10.23 -9.51
N GLY A 357 16.30 10.78 -10.18
CA GLY A 357 15.12 11.32 -9.50
C GLY A 357 14.08 10.26 -9.20
N ILE A 358 14.19 9.08 -9.83
CA ILE A 358 13.33 7.92 -9.58
C ILE A 358 14.20 6.74 -9.20
N ILE A 359 13.82 6.04 -8.13
CA ILE A 359 14.41 4.77 -7.74
C ILE A 359 13.32 3.71 -7.74
N HIS A 360 13.59 2.57 -8.34
CA HIS A 360 12.69 1.43 -8.38
C HIS A 360 13.38 0.20 -7.82
N LEU A 361 12.78 -0.41 -6.80
CA LEU A 361 13.28 -1.63 -6.16
C LEU A 361 12.25 -2.75 -6.34
N ALA A 362 12.64 -3.82 -7.04
CA ALA A 362 11.79 -4.98 -7.31
C ALA A 362 12.39 -6.24 -6.66
N THR A 363 11.78 -6.73 -5.58
CA THR A 363 12.32 -7.81 -4.74
C THR A 363 11.31 -8.24 -3.67
N HIS A 364 11.68 -9.19 -2.81
CA HIS A 364 10.96 -9.44 -1.56
C HIS A 364 11.17 -8.31 -0.54
N ALA A 365 10.11 -7.95 0.17
CA ALA A 365 10.18 -7.15 1.38
C ALA A 365 9.25 -7.76 2.43
N GLN A 366 9.54 -7.49 3.69
CA GLN A 366 8.74 -7.93 4.81
C GLN A 366 8.64 -6.82 5.83
N PHE A 367 7.40 -6.44 6.14
CA PHE A 367 7.11 -5.57 7.27
C PHE A 367 6.72 -6.41 8.48
N ASN A 368 7.51 -6.33 9.55
CA ASN A 368 7.25 -7.05 10.79
C ASN A 368 6.52 -6.15 11.79
N ARG A 369 5.20 -6.25 11.85
CA ARG A 369 4.37 -5.47 12.78
C ARG A 369 4.87 -5.60 14.23
N GLY A 370 5.05 -6.81 14.74
CA GLY A 370 5.42 -7.00 16.14
C GLY A 370 6.82 -6.49 16.53
N ALA A 371 7.70 -6.31 15.54
CA ALA A 371 9.07 -5.86 15.74
C ALA A 371 9.55 -5.12 14.46
N PRO A 372 9.13 -3.86 14.26
CA PRO A 372 9.37 -3.09 13.04
C PRO A 372 10.85 -2.94 12.67
N GLU A 373 11.75 -2.94 13.65
CA GLU A 373 13.21 -2.98 13.50
C GLU A 373 13.72 -4.23 12.77
N ASN A 374 12.93 -5.31 12.76
CA ASN A 374 13.21 -6.54 12.01
C ASN A 374 12.58 -6.53 10.61
N SER A 375 11.98 -5.42 10.17
CA SER A 375 11.49 -5.26 8.80
C SER A 375 12.65 -5.08 7.84
N TYR A 376 12.55 -5.68 6.64
CA TYR A 376 13.61 -5.55 5.64
C TYR A 376 13.12 -5.53 4.18
N ILE A 377 13.92 -4.89 3.33
CA ILE A 377 13.94 -5.11 1.87
C ILE A 377 15.07 -6.10 1.57
N GLN A 378 14.78 -7.19 0.87
CA GLN A 378 15.78 -8.19 0.53
C GLN A 378 16.64 -7.69 -0.64
N MET A 379 17.91 -7.38 -0.37
CA MET A 379 18.91 -7.18 -1.41
C MET A 379 19.62 -8.51 -1.71
N TRP A 380 20.47 -8.55 -2.73
CA TRP A 380 21.21 -9.76 -3.07
C TRP A 380 22.16 -10.21 -1.96
N ASP A 381 22.89 -9.25 -1.37
CA ASP A 381 23.97 -9.51 -0.43
C ASP A 381 23.53 -9.44 1.04
N ARG A 382 22.37 -8.83 1.31
CA ARG A 382 21.88 -8.58 2.68
C ARG A 382 20.41 -8.17 2.74
N LYS A 383 19.90 -8.10 3.97
CA LYS A 383 18.64 -7.43 4.31
C LYS A 383 18.92 -5.95 4.60
N LEU A 384 18.17 -5.05 3.94
CA LEU A 384 18.20 -3.61 4.16
C LEU A 384 17.08 -3.24 5.15
N GLY A 385 17.47 -2.75 6.33
CA GLY A 385 16.55 -2.38 7.40
C GLY A 385 15.72 -1.14 7.08
N LEU A 386 14.63 -0.96 7.84
CA LEU A 386 13.72 0.18 7.72
C LEU A 386 14.40 1.52 8.08
N ASP A 387 15.26 1.50 9.10
CA ASP A 387 16.09 2.62 9.59
C ASP A 387 17.19 3.01 8.59
N GLU A 388 17.69 2.06 7.81
CA GLU A 388 18.73 2.31 6.81
C GLU A 388 18.24 3.12 5.59
N LEU A 389 16.92 3.24 5.38
CA LEU A 389 16.35 4.03 4.28
C LEU A 389 16.56 5.54 4.45
N GLU A 390 16.62 6.02 5.69
CA GLU A 390 16.68 7.45 6.02
C GLU A 390 17.83 8.16 5.29
N ASN A 391 19.02 7.57 5.35
CA ASN A 391 20.23 8.14 4.75
C ASN A 391 20.39 7.78 3.27
N LEU A 392 19.51 6.92 2.75
CA LEU A 392 19.66 6.37 1.42
C LEU A 392 19.03 7.25 0.35
N PHE A 393 18.09 8.13 0.68
CA PHE A 393 17.31 8.86 -0.32
C PHE A 393 17.33 10.39 -0.19
N TYR A 394 17.88 10.93 0.90
CA TYR A 394 17.96 12.37 1.11
C TYR A 394 18.82 13.10 0.06
N GLU A 395 20.04 12.59 -0.21
CA GLU A 395 20.96 13.18 -1.18
C GLU A 395 21.57 12.12 -2.13
N PRO A 396 21.49 12.30 -3.46
CA PRO A 396 20.62 13.26 -4.17
C PRO A 396 19.13 12.96 -3.96
N SER A 397 18.31 13.99 -3.75
CA SER A 397 16.86 13.84 -3.48
C SER A 397 16.15 12.95 -4.53
N VAL A 398 15.26 12.09 -4.03
CA VAL A 398 14.44 11.15 -4.80
C VAL A 398 13.01 11.68 -4.84
N GLU A 399 12.51 11.93 -6.04
CA GLU A 399 11.17 12.49 -6.26
C GLU A 399 10.11 11.38 -6.35
N LEU A 400 10.53 10.16 -6.72
CA LEU A 400 9.66 8.98 -6.70
C LEU A 400 10.44 7.71 -6.34
N LEU A 401 10.05 7.06 -5.24
CA LEU A 401 10.47 5.71 -4.90
C LEU A 401 9.38 4.72 -5.29
N VAL A 402 9.71 3.70 -6.08
CA VAL A 402 8.80 2.60 -6.41
C VAL A 402 9.27 1.35 -5.72
N LEU A 403 8.50 0.86 -4.76
CA LEU A 403 8.76 -0.37 -4.03
C LEU A 403 7.86 -1.49 -4.58
N SER A 404 8.31 -2.13 -5.66
CA SER A 404 7.69 -3.34 -6.25
C SER A 404 8.04 -4.56 -5.38
N ALA A 405 7.53 -4.55 -4.15
CA ALA A 405 7.84 -5.53 -3.13
C ALA A 405 6.66 -5.65 -2.15
N CYS A 406 6.53 -6.80 -1.49
CA CYS A 406 5.41 -7.12 -0.60
C CYS A 406 5.36 -6.22 0.66
N GLN A 407 4.15 -5.78 1.02
CA GLN A 407 3.85 -5.11 2.31
C GLN A 407 4.66 -3.83 2.59
N THR A 408 4.98 -3.05 1.56
CA THR A 408 5.85 -1.88 1.69
C THR A 408 5.16 -0.59 2.15
N ALA A 409 3.84 -0.52 2.04
CA ALA A 409 2.97 0.53 2.62
C ALA A 409 2.17 0.01 3.83
N LEU A 410 2.39 -1.26 4.22
CA LEU A 410 1.74 -1.85 5.37
C LEU A 410 2.45 -1.43 6.64
N GLY A 411 1.68 -0.88 7.57
CA GLY A 411 2.18 -0.43 8.85
C GLY A 411 1.42 -0.99 10.04
N ASN A 412 1.84 -0.58 11.23
CA ASN A 412 1.10 -0.72 12.48
C ASN A 412 1.31 0.51 13.37
N ARG A 413 0.81 0.46 14.61
CA ARG A 413 0.98 1.56 15.59
C ARG A 413 2.46 1.88 15.82
N GLU A 414 3.29 0.87 15.67
CA GLU A 414 4.74 0.89 15.86
C GLU A 414 5.53 1.09 14.55
N ALA A 415 4.91 1.53 13.43
CA ALA A 415 5.17 1.15 12.03
C ALA A 415 4.38 1.97 11.03
N GLU A 416 4.10 3.26 11.23
CA GLU A 416 3.13 3.95 10.36
C GLU A 416 3.58 4.00 8.89
N LEU A 417 2.75 3.41 8.01
CA LEU A 417 3.01 3.24 6.57
C LEU A 417 4.30 2.46 6.21
N GLY A 418 4.91 1.75 7.17
CA GLY A 418 6.07 0.88 6.92
C GLY A 418 7.19 1.58 6.14
N PHE A 419 7.67 0.94 5.07
CA PHE A 419 8.74 1.47 4.23
C PHE A 419 8.36 2.76 3.50
N ALA A 420 7.10 2.94 3.12
CA ALA A 420 6.63 4.18 2.51
C ALA A 420 6.71 5.36 3.50
N GLY A 421 6.38 5.12 4.77
CA GLY A 421 6.55 6.11 5.83
C GLY A 421 8.02 6.47 6.06
N SER A 422 8.89 5.46 6.19
CA SER A 422 10.33 5.69 6.34
C SER A 422 10.97 6.37 5.14
N ALA A 423 10.53 6.06 3.92
CA ALA A 423 10.99 6.73 2.71
C ALA A 423 10.57 8.21 2.71
N PHE A 424 9.33 8.51 3.10
CA PHE A 424 8.85 9.88 3.23
C PHE A 424 9.66 10.66 4.28
N GLN A 425 9.99 10.04 5.43
CA GLN A 425 10.91 10.61 6.42
C GLN A 425 12.35 10.79 5.91
N ALA A 426 12.78 9.94 4.98
CA ALA A 426 14.07 10.03 4.29
C ALA A 426 14.13 11.19 3.28
N GLY A 427 13.03 11.94 3.11
CA GLY A 427 12.94 13.03 2.14
C GLY A 427 12.60 12.57 0.72
N VAL A 428 12.01 11.38 0.58
CA VAL A 428 11.38 10.97 -0.68
C VAL A 428 10.05 11.72 -0.82
N ASP A 429 9.86 12.40 -1.95
CA ASP A 429 8.66 13.20 -2.20
C ASP A 429 7.39 12.33 -2.31
N SER A 430 7.47 11.24 -3.08
CA SER A 430 6.39 10.25 -3.15
C SER A 430 6.93 8.83 -3.23
N THR A 431 6.22 7.91 -2.58
CA THR A 431 6.52 6.48 -2.63
C THR A 431 5.32 5.70 -3.15
N LEU A 432 5.49 4.97 -4.25
CA LEU A 432 4.57 3.93 -4.69
C LEU A 432 4.92 2.62 -3.98
N ALA A 433 4.01 2.12 -3.16
CA ALA A 433 4.24 0.96 -2.31
C ALA A 433 2.98 0.06 -2.21
N THR A 434 3.12 -1.10 -1.57
CA THR A 434 2.07 -2.13 -1.54
C THR A 434 1.50 -2.37 -0.13
N LEU A 435 0.19 -2.51 -0.01
CA LEU A 435 -0.52 -2.77 1.24
C LEU A 435 -0.45 -4.24 1.69
N TRP A 436 -0.21 -5.17 0.76
CA TRP A 436 -0.09 -6.60 1.05
C TRP A 436 0.91 -7.29 0.13
N SER A 437 1.07 -8.61 0.28
CA SER A 437 1.91 -9.41 -0.59
C SER A 437 1.26 -9.57 -1.97
N VAL A 438 1.90 -9.00 -2.98
CA VAL A 438 1.44 -8.99 -4.37
C VAL A 438 1.97 -10.20 -5.14
N SER A 439 1.26 -10.64 -6.17
CA SER A 439 1.78 -11.61 -7.14
C SER A 439 2.88 -10.97 -7.97
N ASP A 440 3.97 -11.69 -8.21
CA ASP A 440 5.11 -11.24 -9.02
C ASP A 440 4.65 -10.75 -10.41
N GLN A 441 3.79 -11.55 -11.07
CA GLN A 441 3.21 -11.19 -12.38
C GLN A 441 2.33 -9.94 -12.32
N GLY A 442 1.49 -9.83 -11.28
CA GLY A 442 0.59 -8.69 -11.10
C GLY A 442 1.37 -7.40 -10.83
N ALA A 443 2.42 -7.48 -10.01
CA ALA A 443 3.30 -6.36 -9.71
C ALA A 443 4.00 -5.86 -10.97
N MET A 444 4.67 -6.76 -11.70
CA MET A 444 5.31 -6.47 -12.98
C MET A 444 4.33 -5.84 -13.98
N GLY A 445 3.11 -6.38 -14.09
CA GLY A 445 2.09 -5.85 -15.00
C GLY A 445 1.68 -4.42 -14.63
N LEU A 446 1.45 -4.16 -13.34
CA LEU A 446 1.00 -2.85 -12.86
C LEU A 446 2.10 -1.81 -12.97
N THR A 447 3.33 -2.10 -12.54
CA THR A 447 4.45 -1.16 -12.57
C THR A 447 4.88 -0.83 -14.00
N THR A 448 4.86 -1.82 -14.90
CA THR A 448 5.11 -1.61 -16.34
C THR A 448 4.09 -0.65 -16.93
N GLU A 449 2.80 -0.88 -16.66
CA GLU A 449 1.74 0.01 -17.14
C GLU A 449 1.81 1.39 -16.47
N PHE A 450 2.15 1.46 -15.19
CA PHE A 450 2.37 2.70 -14.46
C PHE A 450 3.43 3.58 -15.12
N TYR A 451 4.63 3.06 -15.42
CA TYR A 451 5.66 3.85 -16.13
C TYR A 451 5.22 4.28 -17.53
N ARG A 452 4.46 3.44 -18.23
CA ARG A 452 3.90 3.79 -19.54
C ARG A 452 2.90 4.95 -19.44
N GLN A 453 2.07 4.97 -18.41
CA GLN A 453 1.11 6.05 -18.16
C GLN A 453 1.78 7.31 -17.60
N LEU A 454 2.81 7.15 -16.76
CA LEU A 454 3.57 8.26 -16.18
C LEU A 454 4.28 9.10 -17.25
N ASN A 455 4.64 8.52 -18.39
CA ASN A 455 5.15 9.28 -19.54
C ASN A 455 4.10 10.19 -20.22
N LYS A 456 2.83 10.04 -19.89
CA LYS A 456 1.71 10.76 -20.56
C LYS A 456 1.10 11.84 -19.69
N THR A 457 1.29 11.78 -18.38
CA THR A 457 0.75 12.74 -17.42
C THR A 457 1.85 13.15 -16.44
N PRO A 458 1.91 14.42 -16.02
CA PRO A 458 2.82 14.84 -14.97
C PRO A 458 2.39 14.33 -13.58
N SER A 459 1.13 13.90 -13.40
CA SER A 459 0.60 13.41 -12.12
C SER A 459 0.94 11.93 -11.88
N LYS A 460 1.56 11.64 -10.74
CA LYS A 460 1.93 10.29 -10.31
C LYS A 460 0.66 9.47 -9.98
N THR A 461 -0.32 10.10 -9.32
CA THR A 461 -1.60 9.47 -8.97
C THR A 461 -2.47 9.16 -10.18
N GLU A 462 -2.53 10.04 -11.17
CA GLU A 462 -3.28 9.74 -12.40
C GLU A 462 -2.59 8.64 -13.21
N ALA A 463 -1.26 8.59 -13.23
CA ALA A 463 -0.53 7.48 -13.86
C ALA A 463 -0.86 6.14 -13.17
N LEU A 464 -0.90 6.11 -11.83
CA LEU A 464 -1.30 4.93 -11.05
C LEU A 464 -2.75 4.53 -11.33
N ARG A 465 -3.68 5.50 -11.28
CA ARG A 465 -5.09 5.27 -11.61
C ARG A 465 -5.25 4.64 -12.99
N GLN A 466 -4.58 5.19 -14.00
CA GLN A 466 -4.69 4.66 -15.35
C GLN A 466 -4.10 3.25 -15.49
N ALA A 467 -3.11 2.88 -14.68
CA ALA A 467 -2.62 1.51 -14.61
C ALA A 467 -3.61 0.56 -13.94
N GLN A 468 -4.22 0.99 -12.82
CA GLN A 468 -5.26 0.23 -12.12
C GLN A 468 -6.49 0.04 -13.02
N LEU A 469 -6.93 1.08 -13.73
CA LEU A 469 -7.99 1.01 -14.74
C LEU A 469 -7.68 0.03 -15.88
N ALA A 470 -6.43 0.01 -16.36
CA ALA A 470 -6.01 -0.93 -17.39
C ALA A 470 -6.05 -2.38 -16.88
N MET A 471 -5.73 -2.64 -15.62
CA MET A 471 -5.90 -3.95 -14.98
C MET A 471 -7.39 -4.32 -14.85
N ILE A 472 -8.23 -3.43 -14.31
CA ILE A 472 -9.68 -3.64 -14.16
C ILE A 472 -10.32 -4.02 -15.51
N ARG A 473 -9.93 -3.36 -16.59
CA ARG A 473 -10.46 -3.57 -17.94
C ARG A 473 -9.85 -4.77 -18.66
N GLY A 474 -8.88 -5.48 -18.07
CA GLY A 474 -8.19 -6.61 -18.69
C GLY A 474 -7.22 -6.21 -19.82
N ASN A 475 -6.83 -4.94 -19.90
CA ASN A 475 -5.83 -4.46 -20.87
C ASN A 475 -4.41 -4.85 -20.44
N VAL A 476 -4.20 -5.06 -19.14
CA VAL A 476 -2.98 -5.67 -18.58
C VAL A 476 -3.26 -7.14 -18.28
N ARG A 477 -2.58 -8.04 -18.99
CA ARG A 477 -2.78 -9.49 -18.89
C ARG A 477 -1.62 -10.27 -19.50
N ILE A 478 -1.50 -11.54 -19.12
CA ILE A 478 -0.57 -12.47 -19.78
C ILE A 478 -1.38 -13.51 -20.55
N GLU A 479 -1.04 -13.73 -21.82
CA GLU A 479 -1.66 -14.74 -22.67
C GLU A 479 -0.70 -15.16 -23.78
N ASN A 480 -0.60 -16.47 -24.05
CA ASN A 480 0.23 -17.03 -25.13
C ASN A 480 1.69 -16.51 -25.10
N ASP A 481 2.35 -16.54 -23.95
CA ASP A 481 3.73 -16.07 -23.75
C ASP A 481 3.96 -14.58 -24.08
N HIS A 482 2.91 -13.77 -23.94
CA HIS A 482 2.99 -12.33 -24.10
C HIS A 482 2.38 -11.59 -22.91
N LEU A 483 3.08 -10.56 -22.46
CA LEU A 483 2.51 -9.50 -21.66
C LEU A 483 1.81 -8.51 -22.59
N PHE A 484 0.52 -8.30 -22.34
CA PHE A 484 -0.25 -7.22 -22.92
C PHE A 484 -0.31 -6.09 -21.91
N ILE A 485 0.02 -4.89 -22.37
CA ILE A 485 -0.23 -3.62 -21.69
C ILE A 485 -0.95 -2.71 -22.66
N SER A 486 -1.47 -1.57 -22.20
CA SER A 486 -2.30 -0.70 -23.03
C SER A 486 -1.58 -0.24 -24.31
N GLY A 487 -1.94 -0.83 -25.44
CA GLY A 487 -1.40 -0.54 -26.77
C GLY A 487 -0.02 -1.15 -27.08
N LYS A 488 0.50 -2.06 -26.24
CA LYS A 488 1.79 -2.74 -26.51
C LYS A 488 1.72 -4.22 -26.13
N LYS A 489 2.36 -5.03 -26.97
CA LYS A 489 2.55 -6.47 -26.78
C LYS A 489 4.03 -6.75 -26.59
N ILE A 490 4.39 -7.42 -25.50
CA ILE A 490 5.78 -7.73 -25.14
C ILE A 490 5.90 -9.24 -25.09
N GLY A 491 6.79 -9.81 -25.91
CA GLY A 491 7.11 -11.23 -25.88
C GLY A 491 7.89 -11.58 -24.62
N LEU A 492 7.50 -12.68 -23.98
CA LEU A 492 8.15 -13.22 -22.79
C LEU A 492 9.17 -14.28 -23.21
N SER A 493 10.19 -14.51 -22.39
CA SER A 493 11.17 -15.58 -22.63
C SER A 493 10.52 -16.95 -22.46
N SER A 494 11.07 -17.97 -23.13
CA SER A 494 10.61 -19.36 -23.01
C SER A 494 10.71 -19.93 -21.58
N GLU A 495 11.59 -19.36 -20.74
CA GLU A 495 11.72 -19.69 -19.31
C GLU A 495 10.46 -19.31 -18.51
N LEU A 496 9.66 -18.38 -19.04
CA LEU A 496 8.40 -17.90 -18.48
C LEU A 496 7.19 -18.43 -19.26
N SER A 497 7.39 -19.46 -20.08
CA SER A 497 6.29 -20.16 -20.75
C SER A 497 5.56 -21.08 -19.79
N GLY A 498 4.26 -21.29 -20.02
CA GLY A 498 3.46 -22.26 -19.27
C GLY A 498 2.68 -21.72 -18.08
N PHE A 499 2.77 -20.41 -17.76
CA PHE A 499 1.92 -19.77 -16.73
C PHE A 499 0.46 -19.59 -17.16
N GLY A 500 0.10 -20.00 -18.38
CA GLY A 500 -1.26 -19.91 -18.90
C GLY A 500 -1.77 -18.48 -19.03
N LYS A 501 -3.10 -18.34 -19.14
CA LYS A 501 -3.77 -17.04 -19.18
C LYS A 501 -3.87 -16.48 -17.77
N GLN A 502 -3.30 -15.29 -17.54
CA GLN A 502 -3.41 -14.58 -16.26
C GLN A 502 -4.28 -13.34 -16.42
N ASN A 503 -5.30 -13.22 -15.57
CA ASN A 503 -6.19 -12.07 -15.50
C ASN A 503 -5.92 -11.29 -14.21
N PHE A 504 -5.70 -9.99 -14.33
CA PHE A 504 -5.41 -9.09 -13.22
C PHE A 504 -6.56 -8.14 -12.88
N SER A 505 -7.78 -8.40 -13.36
CA SER A 505 -8.94 -7.52 -13.12
C SER A 505 -9.41 -7.47 -11.67
N HIS A 506 -9.12 -8.51 -10.87
CA HIS A 506 -9.53 -8.56 -9.47
C HIS A 506 -8.76 -7.53 -8.62
N PRO A 507 -9.41 -6.80 -7.69
CA PRO A 507 -8.77 -5.81 -6.80
C PRO A 507 -7.54 -6.27 -6.05
N TYR A 508 -7.43 -7.57 -5.78
CA TYR A 508 -6.22 -8.18 -5.21
C TYR A 508 -4.92 -7.73 -5.91
N PHE A 509 -4.94 -7.57 -7.23
CA PHE A 509 -3.74 -7.24 -8.01
C PHE A 509 -3.44 -5.75 -8.06
N TRP A 510 -4.47 -4.90 -8.16
CA TRP A 510 -4.30 -3.48 -8.44
C TRP A 510 -4.55 -2.57 -7.22
N ALA A 511 -5.41 -2.97 -6.29
CA ALA A 511 -5.74 -2.17 -5.10
C ALA A 511 -4.68 -2.29 -4.00
N ALA A 512 -3.70 -3.19 -4.19
CA ALA A 512 -2.54 -3.31 -3.32
C ALA A 512 -1.67 -2.05 -3.36
N PHE A 513 -1.64 -1.38 -4.51
CA PHE A 513 -0.73 -0.27 -4.77
C PHE A 513 -1.33 1.05 -4.29
N LEU A 514 -0.55 1.80 -3.52
CA LEU A 514 -0.88 3.11 -2.98
C LEU A 514 0.29 4.06 -3.22
N LEU A 515 -0.03 5.29 -3.61
CA LEU A 515 0.93 6.39 -3.61
C LEU A 515 0.85 7.13 -2.27
N VAL A 516 1.97 7.17 -1.56
CA VAL A 516 2.15 7.94 -0.31
C VAL A 516 3.02 9.16 -0.60
N GLY A 517 2.55 10.36 -0.27
CA GLY A 517 3.26 11.61 -0.51
C GLY A 517 2.61 12.47 -1.60
N ASP A 518 3.40 13.31 -2.27
CA ASP A 518 2.89 14.28 -3.24
C ASP A 518 2.31 13.59 -4.52
N PRO A 519 1.12 13.99 -5.02
CA PRO A 519 0.42 13.24 -6.08
C PRO A 519 0.89 13.40 -7.53
#